data_AF-A0A7S4PXT9-F1
#
_entry.id   AF-A0A7S4PXT9-F1
#
_cell.length_a   1.000
_cell.length_b   1.000
_cell.length_c   1.000
_cell.angle_alpha   90.00
_cell.angle_beta   90.00
_cell.angle_gamma   90.00
#
_symmetry.space_group_name_H-M   'P 1'
#
loop_
_entity.id
_entity.type
_entity.pdbx_description
1 polymer ?
#
loop_
_entity_poly.entity_id
_entity_poly.type
_entity_poly.pdbx_seq_one_letter_code
_entity_poly.pdbx_strand_id
1 'polypeptide(L)'
;RLLDSQGAHLWSVEPNPENADLAEANLEHTGLADRVSVLRGKFEDVWRCVPCPVDLIFLDHSRAAYLRDLKSLEGWGYVVGGTVVVTDNIGGEDGSHGCRKAEEYARHVRTSGLYASSLHWGHDDGIEISERLKAGVALRVINAAWRAMSAAGSIVEPSALAGPAFRMELQGQASVAPRSLAAA
;
A
#
# COMPACT_ATOMS: atom_id res chain seq x y z
N ARG A 1 15.60 1.47 -0.31
CA ARG A 1 14.35 2.07 0.22
C ARG A 1 13.49 2.53 -0.95
N LEU A 2 12.16 2.63 -0.77
CA LEU A 2 11.19 3.04 -1.81
C LEU A 2 11.61 4.33 -2.53
N LEU A 3 12.18 5.27 -1.77
CA LEU A 3 12.58 6.57 -2.28
C LEU A 3 14.08 6.66 -2.60
N ASP A 4 14.89 5.59 -2.56
CA ASP A 4 16.35 5.75 -2.73
C ASP A 4 16.79 6.01 -4.17
N SER A 5 15.98 5.68 -5.17
CA SER A 5 16.31 5.97 -6.58
C SER A 5 16.25 7.47 -6.87
N GLN A 6 17.21 7.96 -7.66
CA GLN A 6 17.15 9.31 -8.20
C GLN A 6 15.85 9.47 -9.01
N GLY A 7 15.03 10.44 -8.66
CA GLY A 7 13.75 10.71 -9.32
C GLY A 7 12.52 9.98 -8.76
N ALA A 8 12.65 9.14 -7.73
CA ALA A 8 11.48 8.62 -7.02
C ALA A 8 10.81 9.72 -6.18
N HIS A 9 9.49 9.80 -6.28
CA HIS A 9 8.67 10.78 -5.58
C HIS A 9 7.36 10.14 -5.13
N LEU A 10 6.87 10.53 -3.95
CA LEU A 10 5.60 10.07 -3.39
C LEU A 10 4.60 11.23 -3.37
N TRP A 11 3.40 10.99 -3.86
CA TRP A 11 2.28 11.91 -3.73
C TRP A 11 1.29 11.33 -2.73
N SER A 12 1.17 11.96 -1.56
CA SER A 12 0.15 11.64 -0.57
C SER A 12 -1.05 12.56 -0.76
N VAL A 13 -2.26 12.06 -0.56
CA VAL A 13 -3.50 12.86 -0.69
C VAL A 13 -4.23 12.84 0.63
N GLU A 14 -4.42 14.03 1.21
CA GLU A 14 -5.00 14.19 2.55
C GLU A 14 -6.11 15.27 2.51
N PRO A 15 -7.39 14.90 2.67
CA PRO A 15 -8.49 15.86 2.65
C PRO A 15 -8.60 16.71 3.91
N ASN A 16 -8.09 16.27 5.06
CA ASN A 16 -8.11 17.03 6.30
C ASN A 16 -6.89 17.98 6.35
N PRO A 17 -7.10 19.31 6.40
CA PRO A 17 -6.01 20.28 6.37
C PRO A 17 -5.07 20.18 7.58
N GLU A 18 -5.58 19.85 8.77
CA GLU A 18 -4.77 19.70 9.98
C GLU A 18 -3.86 18.46 9.89
N ASN A 19 -4.39 17.34 9.37
CA ASN A 19 -3.57 16.15 9.10
C ASN A 19 -2.51 16.43 8.04
N ALA A 20 -2.83 17.22 7.01
CA ALA A 20 -1.88 17.59 5.98
C ALA A 20 -0.74 18.46 6.55
N ASP A 21 -1.06 19.42 7.43
CA ASP A 21 -0.05 20.22 8.15
C ASP A 21 0.88 19.34 8.99
N LEU A 22 0.31 18.38 9.72
CA LEU A 22 1.10 17.43 10.51
C LEU A 22 1.97 16.51 9.64
N ALA A 23 1.44 16.06 8.50
CA ALA A 23 2.20 15.23 7.55
C ALA A 23 3.39 16.01 6.98
N GLU A 24 3.18 17.25 6.54
CA GLU A 24 4.26 18.13 6.04
C GLU A 24 5.32 18.38 7.12
N ALA A 25 4.93 18.70 8.35
CA ALA A 25 5.86 18.89 9.46
C ALA A 25 6.69 17.61 9.76
N ASN A 26 6.06 16.43 9.69
CA ASN A 26 6.77 15.15 9.85
C ASN A 26 7.77 14.90 8.71
N LEU A 27 7.41 15.27 7.47
CA LEU A 27 8.29 15.14 6.30
C LEU A 27 9.49 16.09 6.38
N GLU A 28 9.29 17.32 6.86
CA GLU A 28 10.38 18.26 7.14
C GLU A 28 11.32 17.70 8.21
N HIS A 29 10.77 17.22 9.33
CA HIS A 29 11.54 16.64 10.43
C HIS A 29 12.37 15.44 10.00
N THR A 30 11.85 14.61 9.09
CA THR A 30 12.52 13.40 8.58
C THR A 30 13.42 13.65 7.37
N GLY A 31 13.47 14.89 6.85
CA GLY A 31 14.28 15.26 5.68
C GLY A 31 13.77 14.62 4.37
N LEU A 32 12.46 14.39 4.26
CA LEU A 32 11.80 13.78 3.08
C LEU A 32 10.93 14.78 2.30
N ALA A 33 10.87 16.03 2.73
CA ALA A 33 10.01 17.06 2.12
C ALA A 33 10.32 17.34 0.63
N ASP A 34 11.52 17.02 0.15
CA ASP A 34 11.91 17.14 -1.26
C ASP A 34 11.46 15.96 -2.13
N ARG A 35 11.01 14.85 -1.52
CA ARG A 35 10.65 13.59 -2.21
C ARG A 35 9.21 13.16 -1.96
N VAL A 36 8.48 13.87 -1.11
CA VAL A 36 7.09 13.59 -0.80
C VAL A 36 6.29 14.89 -0.90
N SER A 37 5.24 14.89 -1.73
CA SER A 37 4.29 15.99 -1.80
C SER A 37 2.98 15.59 -1.13
N VAL A 38 2.49 16.43 -0.22
CA VAL A 38 1.16 16.30 0.37
C VAL A 38 0.18 17.15 -0.43
N LEU A 39 -0.78 16.51 -1.07
CA LEU A 39 -1.82 17.15 -1.86
C LEU A 39 -3.09 17.24 -1.01
N ARG A 40 -3.55 18.47 -0.77
CA ARG A 40 -4.70 18.74 0.09
C ARG A 40 -5.99 18.58 -0.70
N GLY A 41 -6.89 17.71 -0.24
CA GLY A 41 -8.17 17.41 -0.88
C GLY A 41 -8.39 15.92 -1.11
N LYS A 42 -9.39 15.58 -1.92
CA LYS A 42 -9.57 14.19 -2.39
C LYS A 42 -8.83 13.98 -3.70
N PHE A 43 -8.56 12.73 -4.05
CA PHE A 43 -7.85 12.43 -5.29
C PHE A 43 -8.56 12.99 -6.55
N GLU A 44 -9.90 13.00 -6.56
CA GLU A 44 -10.72 13.63 -7.62
C GLU A 44 -10.50 15.14 -7.79
N ASP A 45 -10.02 15.82 -6.75
CA ASP A 45 -9.69 17.26 -6.78
C ASP A 45 -8.27 17.49 -7.30
N VAL A 46 -7.35 16.58 -6.96
CA VAL A 46 -5.89 16.79 -7.13
C VAL A 46 -5.23 15.87 -8.16
N TRP A 47 -5.97 14.99 -8.83
CA TRP A 47 -5.41 13.98 -9.75
C TRP A 47 -4.43 14.58 -10.76
N ARG A 48 -4.73 15.76 -11.31
CA ARG A 48 -3.87 16.47 -12.28
C ARG A 48 -2.47 16.82 -11.76
N CYS A 49 -2.28 16.84 -10.44
CA CYS A 49 -0.99 17.09 -9.80
C CYS A 49 -0.14 15.82 -9.67
N VAL A 50 -0.74 14.64 -9.89
CA VAL A 50 -0.06 13.35 -9.79
C VAL A 50 0.27 12.84 -11.21
N PRO A 51 1.53 12.44 -11.48
CA PRO A 51 1.90 11.84 -12.76
C PRO A 51 1.04 10.62 -13.10
N CYS A 52 0.79 10.44 -14.39
CA CYS A 52 -0.01 9.33 -14.91
C CYS A 52 0.75 8.66 -16.06
N PRO A 53 1.02 7.33 -16.03
CA PRO A 53 0.62 6.38 -15.00
C PRO A 53 1.51 6.42 -13.74
N VAL A 54 1.14 5.65 -12.72
CA VAL A 54 1.93 5.42 -11.50
C VAL A 54 2.42 3.98 -11.39
N ASP A 55 3.58 3.79 -10.76
CA ASP A 55 4.15 2.47 -10.51
C ASP A 55 3.47 1.74 -9.34
N LEU A 56 3.11 2.49 -8.30
CA LEU A 56 2.54 1.97 -7.06
C LEU A 56 1.42 2.87 -6.54
N ILE A 57 0.38 2.26 -6.00
CA ILE A 57 -0.71 2.92 -5.28
C ILE A 57 -0.84 2.24 -3.92
N PHE A 58 -0.94 3.03 -2.85
CA PHE A 58 -1.28 2.55 -1.51
C PHE A 58 -2.65 3.11 -1.12
N LEU A 59 -3.60 2.23 -0.81
CA LEU A 59 -4.95 2.56 -0.37
C LEU A 59 -5.10 2.21 1.11
N ASP A 60 -5.10 3.24 1.95
CA ASP A 60 -5.27 3.15 3.41
C ASP A 60 -6.17 4.31 3.86
N HIS A 61 -7.44 4.21 3.47
CA HIS A 61 -8.44 5.23 3.80
C HIS A 61 -9.79 4.57 4.05
N SER A 62 -10.89 5.27 3.78
CA SER A 62 -12.22 4.67 3.86
C SER A 62 -12.35 3.39 3.01
N ARG A 63 -12.45 2.23 3.68
CA ARG A 63 -12.74 0.92 3.05
C ARG A 63 -13.93 0.95 2.10
N ALA A 64 -14.90 1.85 2.33
CA ALA A 64 -16.07 2.04 1.48
C ALA A 64 -15.73 2.56 0.07
N ALA A 65 -14.60 3.24 -0.09
CA ALA A 65 -14.17 3.89 -1.31
C ALA A 65 -13.17 3.06 -2.16
N TYR A 66 -12.52 2.04 -1.60
CA TYR A 66 -11.46 1.26 -2.28
C TYR A 66 -11.81 0.83 -3.72
N LEU A 67 -12.95 0.14 -3.92
CA LEU A 67 -13.34 -0.33 -5.25
C LEU A 67 -13.68 0.82 -6.21
N ARG A 68 -14.35 1.86 -5.71
CA ARG A 68 -14.72 3.03 -6.51
C ARG A 68 -13.45 3.75 -6.99
N ASP A 69 -12.51 3.94 -6.09
CA ASP A 69 -11.27 4.68 -6.37
C ASP A 69 -10.38 3.87 -7.31
N LEU A 70 -10.24 2.56 -7.08
CA LEU A 70 -9.52 1.68 -8.01
C LEU A 70 -10.10 1.76 -9.42
N LYS A 71 -11.44 1.65 -9.57
CA LYS A 71 -12.09 1.75 -10.89
C LYS A 71 -11.90 3.10 -11.56
N SER A 72 -11.88 4.18 -10.77
CA SER A 72 -11.63 5.52 -11.30
C SER A 72 -10.18 5.65 -11.78
N LEU A 73 -9.22 5.15 -10.99
CA LEU A 73 -7.79 5.11 -11.35
C LEU A 73 -7.52 4.23 -12.59
N GLU A 74 -8.21 3.10 -12.72
CA GLU A 74 -8.22 2.26 -13.93
C GLU A 74 -8.75 3.06 -15.13
N GLY A 75 -9.91 3.71 -14.99
CA GLY A 75 -10.56 4.47 -16.07
C GLY A 75 -9.79 5.73 -16.50
N TRP A 76 -9.08 6.36 -15.57
CA TRP A 76 -8.25 7.54 -15.83
C TRP A 76 -6.84 7.20 -16.31
N GLY A 77 -6.46 5.92 -16.36
CA GLY A 77 -5.17 5.47 -16.87
C GLY A 77 -4.00 5.53 -15.87
N TYR A 78 -4.28 5.77 -14.59
CA TYR A 78 -3.26 5.71 -13.53
C TYR A 78 -2.77 4.28 -13.29
N VAL A 79 -3.69 3.32 -13.37
CA VAL A 79 -3.41 1.89 -13.22
C VAL A 79 -3.24 1.25 -14.60
N VAL A 80 -2.01 0.94 -14.94
CA VAL A 80 -1.64 0.28 -16.20
C VAL A 80 -0.97 -1.06 -15.92
N GLY A 81 -0.75 -1.85 -16.96
CA GLY A 81 -0.04 -3.12 -16.83
C GLY A 81 1.33 -2.96 -16.16
N GLY A 82 1.52 -3.64 -15.02
CA GLY A 82 2.68 -3.53 -14.14
C GLY A 82 2.43 -2.70 -12.87
N THR A 83 1.44 -1.81 -12.83
CA THR A 83 1.12 -1.02 -11.62
C THR A 83 0.78 -1.95 -10.46
N VAL A 84 1.35 -1.67 -9.29
CA VAL A 84 1.09 -2.42 -8.05
C VAL A 84 0.14 -1.62 -7.17
N VAL A 85 -0.98 -2.22 -6.79
CA VAL A 85 -1.92 -1.65 -5.83
C VAL A 85 -1.79 -2.42 -4.53
N VAL A 86 -1.44 -1.71 -3.46
CA VAL A 86 -1.39 -2.24 -2.10
C VAL A 86 -2.58 -1.64 -1.36
N THR A 87 -3.38 -2.46 -0.70
CA THR A 87 -4.58 -2.00 0.01
C THR A 87 -4.59 -2.56 1.41
N ASP A 88 -4.65 -1.66 2.38
CA ASP A 88 -4.63 -1.98 3.79
C ASP A 88 -6.03 -2.34 4.30
N ASN A 89 -6.06 -3.04 5.42
CA ASN A 89 -7.24 -3.39 6.19
C ASN A 89 -8.30 -4.19 5.41
N ILE A 90 -7.84 -5.12 4.57
CA ILE A 90 -8.68 -6.14 3.95
C ILE A 90 -8.99 -7.22 4.98
N GLY A 91 -10.28 -7.52 5.17
CA GLY A 91 -10.74 -8.38 6.26
C GLY A 91 -10.90 -7.64 7.60
N GLY A 92 -10.78 -8.37 8.71
CA GLY A 92 -11.06 -7.86 10.06
C GLY A 92 -12.55 -7.61 10.33
N GLU A 93 -12.85 -6.93 11.44
CA GLU A 93 -14.19 -6.62 12.00
C GLU A 93 -15.39 -7.12 11.17
N ASP A 94 -15.68 -8.41 11.35
CA ASP A 94 -16.70 -9.12 10.59
C ASP A 94 -18.08 -8.47 10.72
N GLY A 95 -18.79 -8.38 9.61
CA GLY A 95 -20.17 -7.87 9.56
C GLY A 95 -20.30 -6.34 9.48
N SER A 96 -19.20 -5.58 9.57
CA SER A 96 -19.25 -4.13 9.35
C SER A 96 -19.50 -3.77 7.87
N HIS A 97 -20.12 -2.60 7.62
CA HIS A 97 -20.30 -2.09 6.26
C HIS A 97 -18.94 -1.89 5.54
N GLY A 98 -17.93 -1.40 6.28
CA GLY A 98 -16.56 -1.23 5.78
C GLY A 98 -15.94 -2.56 5.33
N CYS A 99 -16.09 -3.63 6.12
CA CYS A 99 -15.60 -4.96 5.76
C CYS A 99 -16.26 -5.48 4.48
N ARG A 100 -17.59 -5.33 4.33
CA ARG A 100 -18.29 -5.73 3.09
C ARG A 100 -17.78 -5.00 1.86
N LYS A 101 -17.47 -3.70 1.97
CA LYS A 101 -16.94 -2.89 0.86
C LYS A 101 -15.49 -3.21 0.53
N ALA A 102 -14.65 -3.47 1.53
CA ALA A 102 -13.30 -4.00 1.33
C ALA A 102 -13.35 -5.35 0.58
N GLU A 103 -14.32 -6.22 0.89
CA GLU A 103 -14.46 -7.50 0.20
C GLU A 103 -14.95 -7.35 -1.25
N GLU A 104 -15.72 -6.30 -1.59
CA GLU A 104 -16.03 -5.97 -2.98
C GLU A 104 -14.76 -5.60 -3.77
N TYR A 105 -13.87 -4.82 -3.17
CA TYR A 105 -12.55 -4.53 -3.73
C TYR A 105 -11.73 -5.82 -3.91
N ALA A 106 -11.61 -6.62 -2.85
CA ALA A 106 -10.82 -7.85 -2.85
C ALA A 106 -11.32 -8.84 -3.93
N ARG A 107 -12.64 -8.97 -4.08
CA ARG A 107 -13.24 -9.77 -5.15
C ARG A 107 -12.83 -9.28 -6.53
N HIS A 108 -12.87 -7.96 -6.78
CA HIS A 108 -12.48 -7.40 -8.09
C HIS A 108 -11.03 -7.75 -8.46
N VAL A 109 -10.08 -7.53 -7.55
CA VAL A 109 -8.66 -7.81 -7.84
C VAL A 109 -8.36 -9.32 -7.92
N ARG A 110 -9.13 -10.18 -7.24
CA ARG A 110 -8.92 -11.63 -7.29
C ARG A 110 -9.57 -12.31 -8.49
N THR A 111 -10.71 -11.81 -8.98
CA THR A 111 -11.54 -12.55 -9.95
C THR A 111 -11.73 -11.85 -11.30
N SER A 112 -11.37 -10.58 -11.46
CA SER A 112 -11.56 -9.85 -12.73
C SER A 112 -10.70 -10.36 -13.89
N GLY A 113 -9.65 -11.13 -13.61
CA GLY A 113 -8.63 -11.50 -14.59
C GLY A 113 -7.72 -10.34 -15.00
N LEU A 114 -7.85 -9.17 -14.35
CA LEU A 114 -7.02 -7.99 -14.62
C LEU A 114 -5.79 -7.91 -13.73
N TYR A 115 -5.77 -8.65 -12.62
CA TYR A 115 -4.70 -8.57 -11.61
C TYR A 115 -4.17 -9.96 -11.24
N ALA A 116 -2.92 -9.94 -10.79
CA ALA A 116 -2.30 -10.94 -9.94
C ALA A 116 -2.39 -10.46 -8.49
N SER A 117 -3.07 -11.20 -7.62
CA SER A 117 -3.33 -10.73 -6.25
C SER A 117 -2.90 -11.74 -5.18
N SER A 118 -2.46 -11.24 -4.03
CA SER A 118 -2.09 -12.02 -2.84
C SER A 118 -2.51 -11.26 -1.58
N LEU A 119 -3.25 -11.94 -0.68
CA LEU A 119 -3.59 -11.43 0.65
C LEU A 119 -2.53 -11.85 1.65
N HIS A 120 -2.10 -10.93 2.49
CA HIS A 120 -1.19 -11.18 3.60
C HIS A 120 -1.87 -10.78 4.91
N TRP A 121 -2.20 -11.78 5.72
CA TRP A 121 -2.83 -11.56 7.03
C TRP A 121 -1.83 -11.07 8.06
N GLY A 122 -2.21 -10.01 8.78
CA GLY A 122 -1.61 -9.57 10.02
C GLY A 122 -2.36 -10.16 11.23
N HIS A 123 -2.40 -9.41 12.33
CA HIS A 123 -3.08 -9.85 13.55
C HIS A 123 -4.61 -9.77 13.42
N ASP A 124 -5.12 -8.60 13.03
CA ASP A 124 -6.55 -8.28 13.04
C ASP A 124 -7.16 -8.17 11.63
N ASP A 125 -6.37 -7.75 10.66
CA ASP A 125 -6.74 -7.62 9.25
C ASP A 125 -5.54 -7.97 8.35
N GLY A 126 -5.68 -7.74 7.04
CA GLY A 126 -4.64 -8.07 6.07
C GLY A 126 -4.40 -6.99 5.03
N ILE A 127 -3.22 -7.08 4.41
CA ILE A 127 -2.81 -6.26 3.27
C ILE A 127 -2.99 -7.08 2.00
N GLU A 128 -3.78 -6.56 1.06
CA GLU A 128 -3.89 -7.13 -0.29
C GLU A 128 -2.89 -6.45 -1.22
N ILE A 129 -2.07 -7.25 -1.89
CA ILE A 129 -1.12 -6.77 -2.89
C ILE A 129 -1.56 -7.28 -4.26
N SER A 130 -1.86 -6.36 -5.17
CA SER A 130 -2.43 -6.63 -6.49
C SER A 130 -1.60 -5.99 -7.60
N GLU A 131 -0.95 -6.79 -8.45
CA GLU A 131 -0.22 -6.31 -9.61
C GLU A 131 -1.07 -6.40 -10.87
N ARG A 132 -1.24 -5.28 -11.58
CA ARG A 132 -2.02 -5.21 -12.82
C ARG A 132 -1.34 -6.02 -13.92
N LEU A 133 -2.07 -6.94 -14.53
CA LEU A 133 -1.55 -7.79 -15.60
C LEU A 133 -1.25 -6.97 -16.86
N LYS A 134 -0.18 -7.35 -17.56
CA LYS A 134 0.16 -6.86 -18.90
C LYS A 134 0.45 -8.06 -19.81
N ALA A 135 -0.24 -8.12 -20.95
CA ALA A 135 -0.06 -9.21 -21.90
C ALA A 135 1.40 -9.34 -22.32
N GLY A 136 1.95 -10.56 -22.24
CA GLY A 136 3.32 -10.87 -22.63
C GLY A 136 4.42 -10.34 -21.69
N VAL A 137 4.07 -9.77 -20.53
CA VAL A 137 5.05 -9.26 -19.56
C VAL A 137 4.94 -10.04 -18.25
N ALA A 138 6.08 -10.49 -17.74
CA ALA A 138 6.16 -11.19 -16.47
C ALA A 138 5.84 -10.25 -15.30
N LEU A 139 5.26 -10.82 -14.25
CA LEU A 139 4.96 -10.11 -13.00
C LEU A 139 6.25 -9.74 -12.28
N ARG A 140 6.32 -8.48 -11.84
CA ARG A 140 7.45 -7.91 -11.09
C ARG A 140 7.42 -8.35 -9.63
N VAL A 141 6.22 -8.32 -9.03
CA VAL A 141 6.00 -8.47 -7.59
C VAL A 141 5.38 -9.84 -7.32
N ILE A 142 4.16 -10.12 -7.78
CA ILE A 142 3.43 -11.37 -7.45
C ILE A 142 3.81 -12.52 -8.38
N ASN A 143 5.11 -12.80 -8.48
CA ASN A 143 5.67 -13.84 -9.34
C ASN A 143 5.38 -15.26 -8.81
N ALA A 144 5.68 -16.29 -9.61
CA ALA A 144 5.38 -17.68 -9.29
C ALA A 144 6.03 -18.16 -7.98
N ALA A 145 7.24 -17.67 -7.67
CA ALA A 145 7.92 -18.02 -6.42
C ALA A 145 7.19 -17.43 -5.21
N TRP A 146 6.81 -16.16 -5.26
CA TRP A 146 6.00 -15.53 -4.20
C TRP A 146 4.68 -16.29 -4.01
N ARG A 147 3.94 -16.57 -5.08
CA ARG A 147 2.65 -17.29 -4.97
C ARG A 147 2.80 -18.67 -4.32
N ALA A 148 3.87 -19.40 -4.65
CA ALA A 148 4.17 -20.68 -4.01
C ALA A 148 4.48 -20.52 -2.51
N MET A 149 5.14 -19.44 -2.11
CA MET A 149 5.43 -19.11 -0.71
C MET A 149 4.16 -18.73 0.07
N SER A 150 3.30 -17.86 -0.49
CA SER A 150 2.03 -17.47 0.13
C SER A 150 1.09 -18.66 0.33
N ALA A 151 1.10 -19.65 -0.57
CA ALA A 151 0.32 -20.87 -0.44
C ALA A 151 0.88 -21.85 0.62
N ALA A 152 2.17 -21.77 0.93
CA ALA A 152 2.84 -22.66 1.87
C ALA A 152 2.82 -22.16 3.33
N GLY A 153 2.33 -20.95 3.59
CA GLY A 153 2.24 -20.37 4.94
C GLY A 153 3.59 -20.09 5.61
N SER A 154 4.69 -20.06 4.85
CA SER A 154 6.04 -19.91 5.36
C SER A 154 6.57 -18.48 5.22
N ILE A 155 6.97 -17.89 6.34
CA ILE A 155 7.74 -16.64 6.37
C ILE A 155 9.21 -17.03 6.28
N VAL A 156 9.92 -16.62 5.22
CA VAL A 156 11.38 -16.73 5.14
C VAL A 156 11.98 -15.35 4.91
N GLU A 157 13.09 -15.08 5.61
CA GLU A 157 13.82 -13.83 5.62
C GLU A 157 14.09 -13.26 4.21
N PRO A 158 13.86 -11.94 3.98
CA PRO A 158 14.07 -11.28 2.68
C PRO A 158 15.49 -11.38 2.10
N SER A 159 16.47 -11.76 2.92
CA SER A 159 17.88 -11.92 2.52
C SER A 159 18.13 -13.03 1.51
N ALA A 160 17.18 -13.97 1.33
CA ALA A 160 17.27 -15.02 0.32
C ALA A 160 16.89 -14.55 -1.11
N LEU A 161 16.35 -13.33 -1.26
CA LEU A 161 15.84 -12.78 -2.52
C LEU A 161 16.86 -11.81 -3.15
N ALA A 162 18.01 -12.32 -3.59
CA ALA A 162 18.95 -11.53 -4.37
C ALA A 162 18.45 -11.32 -5.82
N GLY A 163 17.70 -10.24 -6.03
CA GLY A 163 17.35 -9.58 -7.30
C GLY A 163 17.28 -8.05 -7.07
N PRO A 164 17.23 -7.18 -8.10
CA PRO A 164 17.40 -5.74 -7.90
C PRO A 164 16.35 -5.21 -6.91
N ALA A 165 16.86 -4.56 -5.87
CA ALA A 165 16.33 -4.62 -4.52
C ALA A 165 15.04 -3.84 -4.29
N PHE A 166 14.03 -4.51 -3.74
CA PHE A 166 13.07 -3.88 -2.84
C PHE A 166 13.11 -4.62 -1.50
N ARG A 167 13.83 -4.05 -0.52
CA ARG A 167 13.92 -4.56 0.85
C ARG A 167 13.07 -3.68 1.75
N MET A 168 11.96 -4.22 2.25
CA MET A 168 11.16 -3.61 3.31
C MET A 168 11.66 -4.20 4.64
N GLU A 169 12.48 -3.47 5.37
CA GLU A 169 12.85 -3.83 6.75
C GLU A 169 11.92 -3.07 7.70
N LEU A 170 11.00 -3.80 8.34
CA LEU A 170 10.26 -3.32 9.51
C LEU A 170 11.11 -3.63 10.75
N GLN A 171 11.95 -2.68 11.18
CA GLN A 171 12.60 -2.78 12.50
C GLN A 171 11.63 -2.29 13.58
N GLY A 172 10.82 -3.19 14.10
CA GLY A 172 10.15 -3.00 15.39
C GLY A 172 11.01 -3.57 16.51
N GLN A 173 11.74 -2.72 17.24
CA GLN A 173 12.19 -3.08 18.58
C GLN A 173 11.26 -2.44 19.61
N ALA A 174 10.28 -3.22 20.06
CA ALA A 174 9.59 -2.94 21.31
C ALA A 174 10.39 -3.60 22.45
N SER A 175 10.99 -2.76 23.30
CA SER A 175 11.34 -3.13 24.67
C SER A 175 10.86 -2.01 25.57
N VAL A 176 9.64 -2.15 26.08
CA VAL A 176 9.15 -1.37 27.22
C VAL A 176 9.37 -2.24 28.45
N ALA A 177 10.37 -1.89 29.26
CA ALA A 177 10.55 -2.49 30.58
C ALA A 177 9.47 -1.96 31.54
N PRO A 178 8.95 -2.79 32.47
CA PRO A 178 8.00 -2.32 33.47
C PRO A 178 8.70 -1.38 34.47
N ARG A 179 8.15 -0.18 34.67
CA ARG A 179 8.52 0.68 35.80
C ARG A 179 7.98 0.06 37.08
N SER A 180 8.87 -0.37 37.96
CA SER A 180 8.55 -0.67 39.36
C SER A 180 8.21 0.63 40.10
N LEU A 181 7.09 0.62 40.82
CA LEU A 181 6.88 1.53 41.93
C LEU A 181 7.85 1.14 43.06
N ALA A 182 8.63 2.09 43.55
CA ALA A 182 9.26 2.02 44.86
C ALA A 182 9.34 3.43 45.47
N ALA A 183 9.03 3.48 46.76
CA ALA A 183 8.80 4.66 47.58
C ALA A 183 10.05 5.47 47.91
N ALA A 184 9.85 6.78 48.11
CA ALA A 184 10.39 7.59 49.20
C ALA A 184 9.51 8.82 49.39
#